data_AF-A0A933HI26-F1
#
_entry.id   AF-A0A933HI26-F1
#
_cell.length_a   1.000
_cell.length_b   1.000
_cell.length_c   1.000
_cell.angle_alpha   90.00
_cell.angle_beta   90.00
_cell.angle_gamma   90.00
#
_symmetry.space_group_name_H-M   'P 1'
#
loop_
_entity.id
_entity.type
_entity.pdbx_description
1 polymer ?
#
loop_
_entity_poly.entity_id
_entity_poly.type
_entity_poly.pdbx_seq_one_letter_code
_entity_poly.pdbx_strand_id
1 'polypeptide(L)'
;MKRKAPRLSREESKIEKTLDEGEWTSAPEAEIGRYVKMAKAFTRAAIKEGRVNIRIAEKDITRLKKIADSEGLPYQTLMASVIHKYVNGLLVDRKLLSELKAIVRTGR
;
A
#
# COMPACT_ATOMS: atom_id res chain seq x y z
N MET A 1 19.77 7.42 22.32
CA MET A 1 18.64 8.03 21.56
C MET A 1 17.35 7.36 21.97
N LYS A 2 16.41 8.05 22.63
CA LYS A 2 15.07 7.50 22.90
C LYS A 2 14.24 7.61 21.63
N ARG A 3 13.83 6.50 21.03
CA ARG A 3 12.92 6.52 19.85
C ARG A 3 11.57 7.08 20.31
N LYS A 4 11.06 8.09 19.59
CA LYS A 4 9.72 8.64 19.82
C LYS A 4 8.71 7.56 19.47
N ALA A 5 7.83 7.20 20.40
CA ALA A 5 6.80 6.20 20.17
C ALA A 5 5.92 6.59 18.96
N PRO A 6 5.59 5.64 18.06
CA PRO A 6 4.72 5.92 16.92
C PRO A 6 3.35 6.40 17.38
N ARG A 7 2.72 7.28 16.60
CA ARG A 7 1.31 7.65 16.82
C ARG A 7 0.45 6.48 16.38
N LEU A 8 -0.02 5.70 17.34
CA LEU A 8 -0.96 4.61 17.08
C LEU A 8 -2.36 5.19 16.83
N SER A 9 -3.04 4.64 15.83
CA SER A 9 -4.47 4.83 15.65
C SER A 9 -5.24 4.24 16.85
N ARG A 10 -6.52 4.60 16.96
CA ARG A 10 -7.40 4.12 18.04
C ARG A 10 -7.52 2.59 18.03
N GLU A 11 -7.48 1.98 16.85
CA GLU A 11 -7.56 0.53 16.66
C GLU A 11 -6.25 -0.14 17.10
N GLU A 12 -5.10 0.39 16.66
CA GLU A 12 -3.79 -0.16 17.03
C GLU A 12 -3.52 -0.05 18.53
N SER A 13 -3.88 1.07 19.16
CA SER A 13 -3.74 1.24 20.61
C SER A 13 -4.65 0.30 21.41
N LYS A 14 -5.82 -0.06 20.86
CA LYS A 14 -6.70 -1.05 21.47
C LYS A 14 -6.09 -2.45 21.39
N ILE A 15 -5.56 -2.81 20.23
CA ILE A 15 -4.89 -4.10 20.02
C ILE A 15 -3.72 -4.25 20.98
N GLU A 16 -2.84 -3.24 21.08
CA GLU A 16 -1.67 -3.27 21.97
C GLU A 16 -2.07 -3.49 23.44
N LYS A 17 -3.07 -2.75 23.94
CA LYS A 17 -3.57 -2.93 25.31
C LYS A 17 -4.11 -4.33 25.57
N THR A 18 -5.00 -4.82 24.70
CA THR A 18 -5.60 -6.15 24.87
C THR A 18 -4.56 -7.28 24.71
N LEU A 19 -3.49 -7.03 23.95
CA LEU A 19 -2.36 -7.94 23.79
C LEU A 19 -1.53 -8.00 25.09
N ASP A 20 -1.19 -6.84 25.66
CA ASP A 20 -0.46 -6.75 26.94
C ASP A 20 -1.29 -7.30 28.12
N GLU A 21 -2.61 -7.18 28.05
CA GLU A 21 -3.58 -7.75 29.01
C GLU A 21 -3.71 -9.29 28.88
N GLY A 22 -3.09 -9.90 27.87
CA GLY A 22 -3.04 -11.35 27.69
C GLY A 22 -4.34 -11.96 27.17
N GLU A 23 -5.23 -11.15 26.58
CA GLU A 23 -6.53 -11.63 26.03
C GLU A 23 -6.38 -12.48 24.77
N TRP A 24 -5.20 -12.50 24.16
CA TRP A 24 -4.94 -13.16 22.89
C TRP A 24 -4.17 -14.47 23.11
N THR A 25 -4.70 -15.56 22.57
CA THR A 25 -4.01 -16.85 22.51
C THR A 25 -3.57 -17.14 21.08
N SER A 26 -2.45 -17.86 20.91
CA SER A 26 -2.03 -18.35 19.60
C SER A 26 -3.15 -19.16 18.95
N ALA A 27 -3.39 -18.90 17.66
CA ALA A 27 -4.27 -19.73 16.87
C ALA A 27 -3.75 -21.18 16.81
N PRO A 28 -4.61 -22.18 16.63
CA PRO A 28 -4.19 -23.57 16.47
C PRO A 28 -3.15 -23.73 15.33
N GLU A 29 -2.19 -24.63 15.50
CA GLU A 29 -1.09 -24.87 14.54
C GLU A 29 -1.61 -25.16 13.11
N ALA A 30 -2.73 -25.87 13.00
CA ALA A 30 -3.39 -26.17 11.72
C ALA A 30 -3.91 -24.91 11.02
N GLU A 31 -4.41 -23.94 11.79
CA GLU A 31 -4.93 -22.67 11.29
C GLU A 31 -3.78 -21.74 10.91
N ILE A 32 -2.72 -21.68 11.73
CA ILE A 32 -1.45 -21.01 11.37
C ILE A 32 -0.92 -21.58 10.05
N GLY A 33 -0.84 -22.91 9.92
CA GLY A 33 -0.39 -23.59 8.70
C GLY A 33 -1.26 -23.24 7.48
N ARG A 34 -2.59 -23.12 7.66
CA ARG A 34 -3.52 -22.69 6.62
C ARG A 34 -3.26 -21.25 6.19
N TYR A 35 -3.12 -20.31 7.13
CA TYR A 35 -2.82 -18.91 6.83
C TYR A 35 -1.46 -18.75 6.15
N VAL A 36 -0.44 -19.46 6.62
CA VAL A 36 0.89 -19.48 6.00
C VAL A 36 0.82 -20.04 4.57
N LYS A 37 0.06 -21.11 4.35
CA LYS A 37 -0.13 -21.70 3.01
C LYS A 37 -0.87 -20.74 2.08
N MET A 38 -1.89 -20.04 2.58
CA MET A 38 -2.65 -19.04 1.83
C MET A 38 -1.76 -17.84 1.46
N ALA A 39 -0.98 -17.31 2.40
CA ALA A 39 -0.02 -16.24 2.15
C ALA A 39 1.07 -16.65 1.15
N LYS A 40 1.58 -17.89 1.25
CA LYS A 40 2.53 -18.47 0.28
C LYS A 40 1.92 -18.68 -1.10
N ALA A 41 0.65 -19.07 -1.19
CA ALA A 41 -0.04 -19.24 -2.46
C ALA A 41 -0.31 -17.88 -3.13
N PHE A 42 -0.74 -16.87 -2.37
CA PHE A 42 -0.90 -15.51 -2.86
C PHE A 42 0.41 -14.93 -3.40
N THR A 43 1.51 -15.10 -2.66
CA THR A 43 2.83 -14.63 -3.13
C THR A 43 3.28 -15.40 -4.37
N ARG A 44 3.23 -16.74 -4.38
CA ARG A 44 3.69 -17.54 -5.53
C ARG A 44 2.84 -17.37 -6.79
N ALA A 45 1.52 -17.24 -6.66
CA ALA A 45 0.63 -17.03 -7.80
C ALA A 45 0.72 -15.59 -8.36
N ALA A 46 1.04 -14.61 -7.52
CA ALA A 46 1.20 -13.21 -7.93
C ALA A 46 2.58 -12.93 -8.58
N ILE A 47 3.61 -13.71 -8.27
CA ILE A 47 4.99 -13.49 -8.70
C ILE A 47 5.29 -14.32 -9.96
N LYS A 48 4.60 -14.06 -11.07
CA LYS A 48 5.22 -14.28 -12.39
C LYS A 48 5.93 -12.99 -12.76
N GLU A 49 7.22 -12.91 -12.46
CA GLU A 49 8.02 -11.73 -12.75
C GLU A 49 8.26 -11.61 -14.27
N GLY A 50 7.74 -10.53 -14.85
CA GLY A 50 8.09 -10.10 -16.21
C GLY A 50 9.03 -8.90 -16.15
N ARG A 51 10.06 -8.87 -17.02
CA ARG A 51 10.94 -7.70 -17.17
C ARG A 51 10.45 -6.85 -18.34
N VAL A 52 10.35 -5.54 -18.11
CA VAL A 52 9.98 -4.56 -19.15
C VAL A 52 11.00 -3.43 -19.13
N ASN A 53 11.53 -3.07 -20.30
CA ASN A 53 12.39 -1.91 -20.48
C ASN A 53 11.58 -0.76 -21.09
N ILE A 54 11.53 0.38 -20.41
CA ILE A 54 10.76 1.56 -20.83
C ILE A 54 11.70 2.77 -20.88
N ARG A 55 11.65 3.54 -21.97
CA ARG A 55 12.31 4.86 -22.05
C ARG A 55 11.36 5.92 -21.51
N ILE A 56 11.84 6.71 -20.55
CA ILE A 56 11.07 7.76 -19.88
C ILE A 56 11.92 9.03 -19.89
N ALA A 57 11.27 10.20 -20.00
CA ALA A 57 11.96 11.47 -19.90
C ALA A 57 12.64 11.64 -18.53
N GLU A 58 13.87 12.16 -18.52
CA GLU A 58 14.66 12.36 -17.30
C GLU A 58 13.95 13.24 -16.26
N LYS A 59 13.22 14.26 -16.73
CA LYS A 59 12.38 15.13 -15.91
C LYS A 59 11.32 14.36 -15.12
N ASP A 60 10.72 13.33 -15.72
CA ASP A 60 9.69 12.51 -15.08
C ASP A 60 10.30 11.51 -14.11
N ILE A 61 11.47 10.93 -14.43
CA ILE A 61 12.25 10.11 -13.50
C ILE A 61 12.56 10.90 -12.22
N THR A 62 12.98 12.16 -12.36
CA THR A 62 13.28 13.03 -11.23
C THR A 62 12.05 13.31 -10.37
N ARG A 63 10.89 13.52 -11.00
CA ARG A 63 9.61 13.71 -10.28
C ARG A 63 9.18 12.44 -9.56
N LEU A 64 9.27 11.28 -10.20
CA LEU A 64 8.95 9.98 -9.60
C LEU A 64 9.81 9.71 -8.36
N LYS A 65 11.11 9.98 -8.43
CA LYS A 65 12.02 9.84 -7.27
C LYS A 65 11.56 10.70 -6.09
N LYS A 66 11.25 11.99 -6.33
CA LYS A 66 10.75 12.89 -5.27
C LYS A 66 9.46 12.40 -4.63
N ILE A 67 8.52 11.88 -5.42
CA ILE A 67 7.26 11.34 -4.90
C ILE A 67 7.54 10.09 -4.07
N ALA A 68 8.37 9.18 -4.58
CA ALA A 68 8.72 7.95 -3.89
C ALA A 68 9.43 8.23 -2.56
N ASP A 69 10.36 9.19 -2.53
CA ASP A 69 11.04 9.64 -1.31
C ASP A 69 10.04 10.18 -0.28
N SER A 70 9.04 10.95 -0.73
CA SER A 70 7.99 11.48 0.15
C SER A 70 7.08 10.40 0.73
N GLU A 71 6.88 9.30 0.01
CA GLU A 71 6.13 8.12 0.46
C GLU A 71 7.00 7.12 1.23
N GLY A 72 8.32 7.34 1.30
CA GLY A 72 9.27 6.41 1.93
C GLY A 72 9.44 5.10 1.17
N LEU A 73 9.21 5.10 -0.15
CA LEU A 73 9.26 3.92 -1.01
C LEU A 73 10.37 4.05 -2.06
N PRO A 74 10.97 2.94 -2.53
CA PRO A 74 11.83 2.97 -3.71
C PRO A 74 11.04 3.42 -4.95
N TYR A 75 11.65 4.26 -5.80
CA TYR A 75 10.96 4.76 -7.01
C TYR A 75 10.52 3.64 -7.96
N GLN A 76 11.26 2.52 -8.02
CA GLN A 76 10.87 1.34 -8.79
C GLN A 76 9.60 0.68 -8.24
N THR A 77 9.46 0.61 -6.92
CA THR A 77 8.26 0.10 -6.25
C THR A 77 7.07 1.01 -6.50
N LEU A 78 7.28 2.34 -6.48
CA LEU A 78 6.24 3.30 -6.87
C LEU A 78 5.79 3.10 -8.32
N MET A 79 6.73 2.97 -9.26
CA MET A 79 6.41 2.71 -10.68
C MET A 79 5.60 1.42 -10.84
N ALA A 80 6.02 0.32 -10.22
CA ALA A 80 5.30 -0.94 -10.27
C ALA A 80 3.88 -0.83 -9.68
N SER A 81 3.74 -0.12 -8.56
CA SER A 81 2.45 0.14 -7.92
C SER A 81 1.50 0.93 -8.83
N VAL A 82 2.00 1.96 -9.52
CA VAL A 82 1.20 2.74 -10.48
C VAL A 82 0.73 1.88 -11.64
N ILE A 83 1.63 1.09 -12.25
CA ILE A 83 1.27 0.16 -13.33
C ILE A 83 0.20 -0.83 -12.86
N HIS A 84 0.39 -1.42 -11.69
CA HIS A 84 -0.57 -2.36 -11.11
C HIS A 84 -1.94 -1.71 -10.86
N LYS A 85 -1.97 -0.51 -10.26
CA LYS A 85 -3.23 0.23 -10.04
C LYS A 85 -3.91 0.59 -11.36
N TYR A 86 -3.14 0.97 -12.38
CA TYR A 86 -3.68 1.30 -13.69
C TYR A 86 -4.34 0.09 -14.37
N VAL A 87 -3.65 -1.07 -14.41
CA VAL A 87 -4.18 -2.30 -15.01
C VAL A 87 -5.43 -2.80 -14.29
N ASN A 88 -5.54 -2.59 -12.98
CA ASN A 88 -6.72 -2.98 -12.19
C ASN A 88 -7.83 -1.91 -12.15
N GLY A 89 -7.70 -0.80 -12.90
CA GLY A 89 -8.71 0.26 -12.91
C GLY A 89 -8.83 1.07 -11.61
N LEU A 90 -7.83 0.96 -10.72
CA LEU A 90 -7.81 1.65 -9.43
C LEU A 90 -7.14 3.03 -9.50
N LEU A 91 -6.51 3.37 -10.62
CA LEU A 91 -5.87 4.67 -10.80
C LEU A 91 -6.89 5.71 -11.26
N VAL A 92 -7.26 6.63 -10.37
CA VAL A 92 -8.21 7.71 -10.67
C VAL A 92 -7.47 8.96 -11.15
N ASP A 93 -7.91 9.52 -12.28
CA ASP A 93 -7.39 10.78 -12.77
C ASP A 93 -7.79 11.93 -11.84
N ARG A 94 -6.81 12.74 -11.41
CA ARG A 94 -7.06 13.93 -10.59
C ARG A 94 -7.94 14.95 -11.30
N LYS A 95 -7.90 15.03 -12.62
CA LYS A 95 -8.75 15.91 -13.43
C LYS A 95 -10.22 15.49 -13.32
N LEU A 96 -10.52 14.21 -13.48
CA LEU A 96 -11.86 13.64 -13.25
C LEU A 96 -12.35 13.93 -11.83
N LEU A 97 -11.50 13.77 -10.82
CA LEU A 97 -11.85 14.11 -9.43
C LEU A 97 -12.15 15.60 -9.25
N SER A 98 -11.42 16.49 -9.94
CA SER A 98 -11.65 17.93 -9.85
C SER A 98 -12.97 18.34 -10.52
N GLU A 99 -13.31 17.73 -11.65
CA GLU A 99 -14.57 17.95 -12.38
C GLU A 99 -15.76 17.43 -11.56
N LEU A 100 -15.66 16.22 -10.99
CA LEU A 100 -16.69 15.67 -10.09
C LEU A 100 -16.88 16.53 -8.84
N LYS A 101 -15.78 17.00 -8.22
CA LYS A 101 -15.86 17.90 -7.06
C LYS A 101 -16.52 19.23 -7.41
N ALA A 102 -16.29 19.75 -8.62
CA ALA A 102 -16.96 20.95 -9.08
C ALA A 102 -18.46 20.72 -9.23
N ILE A 103 -18.88 19.65 -9.90
CA ILE A 103 -20.31 19.30 -10.09
C ILE A 103 -21.02 19.12 -8.73
N VAL A 104 -20.43 18.36 -7.81
CA VAL A 104 -21.00 18.11 -6.47
C VAL A 104 -21.09 19.39 -5.63
N ARG A 105 -20.20 20.37 -5.86
CA ARG A 105 -20.18 21.65 -5.15
C ARG A 105 -21.15 22.68 -5.75
N THR A 106 -21.45 22.60 -7.05
CA THR A 106 -22.40 23.48 -7.74
C THR A 106 -23.85 22.97 -7.66
N GLY A 107 -24.06 21.70 -7.31
CA GLY A 107 -25.39 21.08 -7.16
C GLY A 107 -26.07 21.26 -5.80
N ARG A 108 -25.90 22.40 -5.11
CA ARG A 108 -26.72 22.79 -3.95
C ARG A 108 -27.51 24.04 -4.25
#